data_AF-A0A3N5IIE2-F1
#
_entry.id   AF-A0A3N5IIE2-F1
#
_cell.length_a   1.000
_cell.length_b   1.000
_cell.length_c   1.000
_cell.angle_alpha   90.00
_cell.angle_beta   90.00
_cell.angle_gamma   90.00
#
_symmetry.space_group_name_H-M   'P 1'
#
loop_
_entity.id
_entity.type
_entity.pdbx_description
1 polymer ?
#
loop_
_entity_poly.entity_id
_entity_poly.type
_entity_poly.pdbx_seq_one_letter_code
_entity_poly.pdbx_strand_id
1 'polypeptide(L)' 'ISLTVNKVAGLTFDLILIPHTADQTTLLAKKVGEAVNLETDLIGKYAVHLFTRARSEGAKPESKINANFLARHGFL' A
#
# COMPACT_ATOMS: atom_id res chain seq x y z
N ILE A 1 -16.76 -1.89 -9.05
CA ILE A 1 -16.89 -3.26 -8.50
C ILE A 1 -15.70 -3.52 -7.60
N SER A 2 -15.90 -4.09 -6.41
CA SER A 2 -14.80 -4.45 -5.50
C SER A 2 -14.48 -5.93 -5.66
N LEU A 3 -13.20 -6.27 -5.82
CA LEU A 3 -12.74 -7.62 -6.06
C LEU A 3 -11.50 -7.90 -5.22
N THR A 4 -11.36 -9.15 -4.77
CA THR A 4 -10.20 -9.59 -4.00
C THR A 4 -9.11 -10.09 -4.95
N VAL A 5 -7.90 -9.56 -4.79
CA VAL A 5 -6.71 -10.05 -5.49
C VAL A 5 -6.28 -11.38 -4.90
N ASN A 6 -6.21 -12.42 -5.74
CA ASN A 6 -5.83 -13.77 -5.33
C ASN A 6 -4.31 -14.00 -5.41
N LYS A 7 -3.68 -13.50 -6.48
CA LYS A 7 -2.25 -13.63 -6.72
C LYS A 7 -1.71 -12.39 -7.44
N VAL A 8 -0.46 -12.05 -7.16
CA VAL A 8 0.29 -11.01 -7.86
C VAL A 8 1.58 -11.61 -8.40
N ALA A 9 1.91 -11.32 -9.67
CA ALA A 9 3.13 -11.74 -10.33
C ALA A 9 3.68 -10.60 -11.21
N GLY A 10 4.65 -9.84 -10.68
CA GLY A 10 5.20 -8.68 -11.38
C GLY A 10 4.12 -7.62 -11.63
N LEU A 11 3.77 -7.39 -12.90
CA LEU A 11 2.76 -6.42 -13.32
C LEU A 11 1.38 -7.05 -13.60
N THR A 12 1.20 -8.34 -13.34
CA THR A 12 -0.08 -9.04 -13.51
C THR A 12 -0.64 -9.49 -12.16
N PHE A 13 -1.96 -9.62 -12.10
CA PHE A 13 -2.66 -10.13 -10.93
C PHE A 13 -3.88 -10.96 -11.35
N ASP A 14 -4.20 -11.95 -10.52
CA ASP A 14 -5.31 -12.86 -10.75
C ASP A 14 -6.47 -12.51 -9.82
N LEU A 15 -7.69 -12.62 -10.35
CA LEU A 15 -8.94 -12.43 -9.63
C LEU A 15 -9.79 -13.69 -9.72
N ILE A 16 -10.62 -13.94 -8.71
CA ILE A 16 -11.65 -14.96 -8.76
C ILE A 16 -13.01 -14.26 -8.87
N LEU A 17 -13.78 -14.62 -9.90
CA LEU A 17 -15.14 -14.12 -10.12
C LEU A 17 -16.16 -15.19 -9.74
N ILE A 18 -17.04 -14.85 -8.80
CA ILE A 18 -18.22 -15.67 -8.50
C ILE A 18 -19.33 -15.39 -9.51
N PRO A 19 -20.26 -16.34 -9.76
CA PRO A 19 -21.33 -16.18 -10.76
C PRO A 19 -22.13 -14.89 -10.61
N HIS A 20 -22.54 -14.54 -9.39
CA HIS A 20 -23.30 -13.31 -9.14
C HIS A 20 -22.55 -12.04 -9.60
N THR A 21 -21.24 -11.94 -9.35
CA THR A 21 -20.46 -10.78 -9.80
C THR A 21 -20.22 -10.80 -11.31
N ALA A 22 -20.08 -11.98 -11.91
CA ALA A 22 -19.99 -12.09 -13.37
C ALA A 22 -21.29 -11.61 -14.04
N ASP A 23 -22.45 -11.96 -13.47
CA ASP A 23 -23.78 -11.64 -14.02
C ASP A 23 -24.20 -10.18 -13.77
N GLN A 24 -23.79 -9.60 -12.63
CA GLN A 24 -24.17 -8.24 -12.24
C GLN A 24 -23.18 -7.17 -12.74
N THR A 25 -22.16 -7.54 -13.50
CA THR A 25 -21.12 -6.60 -13.95
C THR A 25 -20.78 -6.81 -15.41
N THR A 26 -20.09 -5.83 -16.01
CA THR A 26 -19.70 -5.90 -17.42
C THR A 26 -18.51 -6.83 -17.68
N LEU A 27 -17.92 -7.43 -16.65
CA LEU A 27 -16.66 -8.18 -16.78
C LEU A 27 -16.79 -9.43 -17.64
N LEU A 28 -17.94 -10.12 -17.61
CA LEU A 28 -18.13 -11.34 -18.41
C LEU A 28 -18.17 -11.05 -19.92
N ALA A 29 -18.55 -9.83 -20.31
CA ALA A 29 -18.59 -9.39 -21.70
C ALA A 29 -17.23 -8.85 -22.21
N LYS A 30 -16.26 -8.61 -21.32
CA LYS A 30 -14.93 -8.09 -21.67
C LYS A 30 -14.09 -9.16 -22.35
N LYS A 31 -13.40 -8.77 -23.42
CA LYS A 31 -12.45 -9.64 -24.13
C LYS A 31 -11.02 -9.42 -23.67
N VAL A 32 -10.18 -10.42 -23.91
CA VAL A 32 -8.73 -10.32 -23.67
C VAL A 32 -8.17 -9.12 -24.45
N GLY A 33 -7.39 -8.29 -23.75
CA GLY A 33 -6.81 -7.06 -24.31
C GLY A 33 -7.66 -5.81 -24.12
N GLU A 34 -8.92 -5.92 -23.67
CA GLU A 34 -9.71 -4.74 -23.33
C GLU A 34 -9.24 -4.09 -22.03
N ALA A 35 -9.13 -2.77 -22.06
CA ALA A 35 -8.80 -1.99 -20.87
C ALA A 35 -9.95 -2.00 -19.85
N VAL A 36 -9.57 -1.90 -18.58
CA VAL A 36 -10.45 -1.71 -17.44
C VAL A 36 -9.93 -0.58 -16.58
N ASN A 37 -10.83 0.08 -15.86
CA ASN A 37 -10.44 1.05 -14.85
C ASN A 37 -9.93 0.31 -13.61
N LEU A 38 -8.76 0.69 -13.12
CA LEU A 38 -8.17 0.14 -11.91
C LEU A 38 -8.09 1.22 -10.84
N GLU A 39 -8.67 0.96 -9.69
CA GLU A 39 -8.57 1.80 -8.49
C GLU A 39 -7.99 0.95 -7.36
N THR A 40 -6.97 1.48 -6.68
CA THR A 40 -6.34 0.81 -5.53
C THR A 40 -7.01 1.23 -4.22
N ASP A 41 -7.01 0.31 -3.25
CA ASP A 41 -7.53 0.58 -1.91
C ASP A 41 -6.83 1.79 -1.27
N LEU A 42 -7.60 2.64 -0.62
CA LEU A 42 -7.13 3.81 0.10
C LEU A 42 -6.11 3.43 1.20
N ILE A 43 -6.34 2.32 1.90
CA ILE A 43 -5.41 1.81 2.92
C ILE A 43 -4.04 1.51 2.29
N GLY A 44 -4.03 0.92 1.09
CA GLY A 44 -2.80 0.66 0.34
C GLY A 44 -2.03 1.94 0.04
N LYS A 45 -2.71 3.01 -0.36
CA LYS A 45 -2.09 4.32 -0.62
C LYS A 45 -1.42 4.89 0.65
N TYR A 46 -2.11 4.83 1.79
CA TYR A 46 -1.55 5.28 3.06
C TYR A 46 -0.40 4.41 3.54
N ALA A 47 -0.50 3.08 3.41
CA ALA A 47 0.57 2.17 3.76
C ALA A 47 1.84 2.49 2.96
N VAL A 48 1.73 2.62 1.64
CA VAL A 48 2.87 3.00 0.78
C VAL A 48 3.45 4.33 1.23
N HIS A 49 2.64 5.36 1.46
CA HIS A 49 3.12 6.66 1.94
C HIS A 49 3.92 6.55 3.24
N LEU A 50 3.41 5.79 4.22
CA LEU A 50 4.08 5.56 5.50
C LEU A 50 5.41 4.81 5.34
N PHE A 51 5.43 3.72 4.57
CA PHE A 51 6.65 2.93 4.34
C PHE A 51 7.69 3.70 3.52
N THR A 52 7.28 4.48 2.53
CA THR A 52 8.17 5.34 1.76
C THR A 52 8.81 6.39 2.67
N ARG A 53 8.01 7.07 3.50
CA ARG A 53 8.54 8.05 4.47
C ARG A 53 9.52 7.42 5.45
N ALA A 54 9.20 6.24 5.98
CA ALA A 54 10.10 5.52 6.89
C ALA A 54 11.44 5.14 6.22
N ARG A 55 11.44 4.82 4.91
CA ARG A 55 12.68 4.59 4.15
C ARG A 55 13.43 5.87 3.83
N SER A 56 12.72 6.98 3.62
CA SER A 56 13.32 8.30 3.36
C SER A 56 13.93 8.93 4.62
N GLU A 57 13.40 8.63 5.80
CA GLU A 57 13.97 8.99 7.11
C GLU A 57 15.13 8.05 7.51
N GLY A 58 15.99 7.71 6.54
CA GLY A 58 17.25 6.99 6.79
C GLY A 58 18.09 7.72 7.84
N ALA A 59 18.39 7.01 8.93
CA ALA A 59 19.01 7.49 10.16
C ALA A 59 18.26 8.67 10.81
N LYS A 60 17.57 8.43 11.93
CA LYS A 60 17.14 9.51 12.83
C LYS A 60 18.34 10.44 13.02
N PRO A 61 18.23 11.76 12.75
CA PRO A 61 19.30 12.68 13.12
C PRO A 61 19.57 12.47 14.60
N GLU A 62 20.85 12.35 14.96
CA GLU A 62 21.27 12.14 16.33
C GLU A 62 20.54 13.17 17.20
N SER A 63 19.70 12.69 18.12
CA SER A 63 18.87 13.57 18.93
C SER A 63 19.79 14.53 19.66
N LYS A 64 19.57 15.84 19.51
CA LYS A 64 20.31 16.88 20.25
C LYS A 64 20.21 16.67 21.76
N ILE A 65 19.14 16.02 22.20
CA ILE A 65 18.95 15.56 23.57
C ILE A 65 19.47 14.12 23.63
N ASN A 66 20.68 13.97 24.16
CA ASN A 66 21.32 12.69 24.47
C ASN A 66 21.66 12.62 25.97
N ALA A 67 22.14 11.46 26.44
CA ALA A 67 22.46 11.26 27.85
C ALA A 67 23.43 12.33 28.41
N ASN A 68 24.41 12.76 27.60
CA ASN A 68 25.37 13.79 27.99
C ASN A 68 24.70 15.18 28.11
N PHE A 69 23.78 15.53 27.21
CA PHE A 69 22.97 16.74 27.33
C PHE A 69 22.13 16.75 28.62
N LEU A 70 21.49 15.62 28.95
CA LEU A 70 20.68 15.47 30.16
C LEU A 70 21.53 15.63 31.43
N ALA A 71 22.71 14.99 31.48
CA ALA A 71 23.65 15.14 32.59
C ALA A 71 24.13 16.59 32.76
N ARG A 72 24.45 17.29 31.66
CA ARG A 72 24.90 18.70 31.70
C ARG A 72 23.85 19.68 32.22
N HIS A 73 22.57 19.34 32.14
CA HIS A 73 21.47 20.19 32.61
C HIS A 73 20.81 19.66 33.89
N GLY A 74 21.41 18.66 34.56
CA GLY A 74 20.99 18.18 35.87
C GLY A 74 19.76 17.25 35.87
N PHE A 75 19.46 16.61 34.73
CA PHE A 75 18.38 15.62 34.63
C PHE A 75 18.84 14.16 34.87
N LEU A 76 20.15 13.95 34.99
CA LEU A 76 20.81 12.68 35.35
C LEU A 76 21.83 12.95 36.45
#